data_AF-A0A937RDU3-F1
#
_entry.id   AF-A0A937RDU3-F1
#
_cell.length_a   1.000
_cell.length_b   1.000
_cell.length_c   1.000
_cell.angle_alpha   90.00
_cell.angle_beta   90.00
_cell.angle_gamma   90.00
#
_symmetry.space_group_name_H-M   'P 1'
#
loop_
_entity.id
_entity.type
_entity.pdbx_description
1 polymer ?
#
loop_
_entity_poly.entity_id
_entity_poly.type
_entity_poly.pdbx_seq_one_letter_code
_entity_poly.pdbx_strand_id
1 'polypeptide(L)'
;MADRVPLVDYLVLSEDPRLVARECERCAARFFDRRNACASCGATTFRGVDIPRTGTLVTYTIVSVAPPGVAVPFVAAVVDCGGTAVRGNLVNVAPDPGRLTPGMELRLTTVSVGTDGAGTEAVGYGFEPA
;
A
#
# COMPACT_ATOMS: atom_id res chain seq x y z
N MET A 1 -13.14 17.00 -15.14
CA MET A 1 -12.75 15.75 -14.46
C MET A 1 -12.13 16.16 -13.15
N ALA A 2 -12.52 15.57 -12.02
CA ALA A 2 -11.82 15.83 -10.77
C ALA A 2 -10.35 15.43 -10.95
N ASP A 3 -9.41 16.34 -10.66
CA ASP A 3 -8.00 15.99 -10.65
C ASP A 3 -7.79 14.95 -9.54
N ARG A 4 -7.28 13.78 -9.92
CA ARG A 4 -6.98 12.69 -8.99
C ARG A 4 -5.50 12.71 -8.69
N VAL A 5 -5.14 12.76 -7.41
CA VAL A 5 -3.75 12.76 -6.97
C VAL A 5 -3.49 11.54 -6.10
N PRO A 6 -2.39 10.79 -6.32
CA PRO A 6 -2.05 9.71 -5.42
C PRO A 6 -1.62 10.29 -4.07
N LEU A 7 -2.12 9.71 -2.97
CA LEU A 7 -1.76 10.11 -1.61
C LEU A 7 -0.25 9.94 -1.34
N VAL A 8 0.38 9.00 -2.05
CA VAL A 8 1.80 8.65 -1.90
C VAL A 8 2.45 8.55 -3.28
N ASP A 9 3.71 8.98 -3.38
CA ASP A 9 4.46 9.05 -4.65
C ASP A 9 4.61 7.68 -5.34
N TYR A 10 4.68 6.60 -4.54
CA TYR A 10 4.84 5.26 -5.05
C TYR A 10 3.52 4.60 -5.51
N LEU A 11 2.37 5.28 -5.43
CA LEU A 11 1.12 4.84 -6.05
C LEU A 11 0.98 5.53 -7.41
N VAL A 12 1.06 4.75 -8.49
CA VAL A 12 0.84 5.26 -9.84
C VAL A 12 -0.62 5.06 -10.21
N LEU A 13 -1.37 6.16 -10.32
CA LEU A 13 -2.74 6.15 -10.83
C LEU A 13 -2.72 6.02 -12.35
N SER A 14 -3.38 5.00 -12.86
CA SER A 14 -3.65 4.79 -14.28
C SER A 14 -4.92 3.96 -14.44
N GLU A 15 -5.25 3.53 -15.65
CA GLU A 15 -6.32 2.52 -15.87
C GLU A 15 -6.03 1.23 -15.10
N ASP A 16 -4.75 0.97 -14.83
CA ASP A 16 -4.28 -0.20 -14.09
C ASP A 16 -3.34 0.24 -12.94
N PRO A 17 -3.90 0.64 -11.77
CA PRO A 17 -3.12 1.18 -10.66
C PRO A 17 -2.06 0.20 -10.15
N ARG A 18 -0.86 0.72 -9.85
CA ARG A 18 0.27 -0.09 -9.38
C ARG A 18 1.11 0.64 -8.36
N LEU A 19 1.87 -0.14 -7.58
CA LEU A 19 2.88 0.40 -6.67
C LEU A 19 4.27 0.29 -7.28
N VAL A 20 5.09 1.33 -7.12
CA VAL A 20 6.48 1.36 -7.62
C VAL A 20 7.43 1.53 -6.46
N ALA A 21 8.25 0.52 -6.20
CA ALA A 21 9.31 0.61 -5.20
C ALA A 21 10.62 1.14 -5.79
N ARG A 22 11.50 1.62 -4.92
CA ARG A 22 12.90 1.95 -5.19
C ARG A 22 13.74 0.70 -4.90
N GLU A 23 14.24 0.06 -5.94
CA GLU A 23 15.14 -1.09 -5.82
C GLU A 23 16.60 -0.62 -5.88
N CYS A 24 17.39 -1.03 -4.89
CA CYS A 24 18.82 -0.76 -4.87
C CYS A 24 19.52 -1.51 -5.99
N GLU A 25 20.22 -0.79 -6.87
CA GLU A 25 20.89 -1.40 -8.04
C GLU A 25 22.05 -2.32 -7.66
N ARG A 26 22.57 -2.22 -6.43
CA ARG A 26 23.68 -3.03 -5.94
C ARG A 26 23.26 -4.36 -5.30
N CYS A 27 22.18 -4.37 -4.53
CA CYS A 27 21.79 -5.53 -3.70
C CYS A 27 20.33 -5.96 -3.86
N ALA A 28 19.58 -5.34 -4.76
CA ALA A 28 18.17 -5.60 -5.03
C ALA A 28 17.20 -5.37 -3.84
N ALA A 29 17.66 -4.83 -2.71
CA ALA A 29 16.77 -4.44 -1.61
C ALA A 29 15.77 -3.37 -2.07
N ARG A 30 14.49 -3.56 -1.77
CA ARG A 30 13.39 -2.69 -2.17
C ARG A 30 12.88 -1.85 -1.02
N PHE A 31 12.56 -0.60 -1.32
CA PHE A 31 11.99 0.34 -0.37
C PHE A 31 10.90 1.17 -1.04
N PHE A 32 9.86 1.52 -0.28
CA PHE A 32 8.97 2.61 -0.67
C PHE A 32 9.56 3.95 -0.25
N ASP A 33 9.09 5.02 -0.92
CA ASP A 33 9.52 6.40 -0.76
C ASP A 33 11.00 6.67 -1.09
N ARG A 34 11.32 7.97 -1.08
CA ARG A 34 12.68 8.46 -1.27
C ARG A 34 13.61 7.94 -0.17
N ARG A 35 14.77 7.40 -0.58
CA ARG A 35 15.87 7.02 0.30
C ARG A 35 17.14 7.78 -0.06
N ASN A 36 17.90 8.22 0.96
CA ASN A 36 19.24 8.79 0.77
C ASN A 36 20.28 7.68 0.49
N ALA A 37 20.14 6.51 1.11
CA ALA A 37 21.02 5.36 0.95
C ALA A 37 20.27 4.06 1.26
N CYS A 38 20.78 2.94 0.76
CA CYS A 38 20.23 1.61 0.95
C CYS A 38 20.49 1.15 2.39
N ALA A 39 19.43 0.77 3.12
CA ALA A 39 19.55 0.29 4.48
C ALA A 39 20.25 -1.09 4.59
N SER A 40 20.41 -1.81 3.48
CA SER A 40 21.10 -3.10 3.44
C SER A 40 22.59 -2.97 3.13
N CYS A 41 22.98 -2.11 2.18
CA CYS A 41 24.37 -2.07 1.69
C CYS A 41 25.00 -0.67 1.56
N GLY A 42 24.28 0.40 1.92
CA GLY A 42 24.77 1.78 1.88
C GLY A 42 24.87 2.45 0.51
N ALA A 43 24.55 1.75 -0.59
CA ALA A 43 24.55 2.34 -1.93
C ALA A 43 23.48 3.43 -2.08
N THR A 44 23.71 4.40 -2.96
CA THR A 44 22.85 5.58 -3.15
C THR A 44 22.09 5.60 -4.48
N THR A 45 22.32 4.62 -5.36
CA THR A 45 21.62 4.48 -6.64
C THR A 45 20.47 3.48 -6.55
N PHE A 46 19.34 3.86 -7.15
CA PHE A 46 18.09 3.11 -7.11
C PHE A 46 17.34 3.27 -8.43
N ARG A 47 16.72 2.17 -8.87
CA ARG A 47 15.80 2.15 -10.00
C ARG A 47 14.37 1.94 -9.52
N GLY A 48 13.39 2.39 -10.30
CA GLY A 48 11.98 2.05 -10.07
C GLY A 48 11.73 0.57 -10.43
N VAL A 49 10.91 -0.11 -9.64
CA VAL A 49 10.40 -1.45 -9.95
C VAL A 49 8.92 -1.56 -9.60
N ASP A 50 8.13 -2.07 -10.54
CA ASP A 50 6.73 -2.36 -10.28
C ASP A 50 6.61 -3.50 -9.26
N ILE A 51 5.73 -3.31 -8.29
CA ILE A 51 5.39 -4.33 -7.29
C ILE A 51 4.21 -5.17 -7.81
N PRO A 52 4.23 -6.50 -7.63
CA PRO A 52 3.10 -7.35 -7.94
C PRO A 52 1.81 -6.80 -7.30
N ARG A 53 0.72 -6.82 -8.07
CA ARG A 53 -0.60 -6.36 -7.61
C ARG A 53 -1.31 -7.39 -6.74
N THR A 54 -0.79 -8.61 -6.67
CA THR A 54 -1.26 -9.65 -5.76
C THR A 54 -0.19 -9.95 -4.71
N GLY A 55 -0.64 -10.43 -3.57
CA GLY A 55 0.24 -10.82 -2.49
C GLY A 55 -0.49 -11.64 -1.44
N THR A 56 0.25 -12.08 -0.44
CA THR A 56 -0.29 -12.87 0.66
C THR A 56 -0.28 -12.07 1.95
N LEU A 57 -1.34 -12.17 2.75
CA LEU A 57 -1.40 -11.56 4.07
C LEU A 57 -0.31 -12.13 4.98
N VAL A 58 0.63 -11.31 5.45
CA VAL A 58 1.68 -11.76 6.39
C VAL A 58 1.21 -11.63 7.83
N THR A 59 0.71 -10.45 8.18
CA THR A 59 0.20 -10.14 9.53
C THR A 59 -0.79 -8.99 9.46
N TYR A 60 -1.67 -8.90 10.46
CA TYR A 60 -2.66 -7.83 10.56
C TYR A 60 -2.93 -7.44 12.01
N THR A 61 -3.56 -6.28 12.16
CA THR A 61 -4.20 -5.84 13.40
C THR A 61 -5.54 -5.18 13.08
N ILE A 62 -6.52 -5.35 13.97
CA ILE A 62 -7.80 -4.65 13.89
C ILE A 62 -7.70 -3.43 14.79
N VAL A 63 -7.74 -2.26 14.16
CA VAL A 63 -7.65 -0.97 14.85
C VAL A 63 -9.05 -0.54 15.25
N SER A 64 -9.34 -0.58 16.56
CA SER A 64 -10.66 -0.24 17.12
C SER A 64 -10.77 1.22 17.59
N VAL A 65 -9.66 1.96 17.67
CA VAL A 65 -9.62 3.36 18.12
C VAL A 65 -8.67 4.15 17.22
N ALA A 66 -9.11 5.30 16.73
CA ALA A 66 -8.34 6.17 15.86
C ALA A 66 -8.66 7.66 16.12
N PRO A 67 -7.83 8.60 15.63
CA PRO A 67 -8.14 10.03 15.70
C PRO A 67 -9.46 10.40 15.01
N PRO A 68 -10.06 11.56 15.34
CA PRO A 68 -11.28 12.04 14.68
C PRO A 68 -11.15 12.06 13.15
N GLY A 69 -12.20 11.61 12.46
CA GLY A 69 -12.25 11.54 11.00
C GLY A 69 -11.78 10.21 10.40
N VAL A 70 -11.20 9.30 11.20
CA VAL A 70 -10.86 7.94 10.74
C VAL A 70 -11.95 6.96 11.17
N ALA A 71 -12.57 6.30 10.20
CA ALA A 71 -13.57 5.28 10.46
C ALA A 71 -12.92 4.03 11.12
N VAL A 72 -13.52 3.56 12.20
CA VAL A 72 -13.13 2.34 12.93
C VAL A 72 -14.35 1.43 13.11
N PRO A 73 -14.14 0.10 13.27
CA PRO A 73 -12.86 -0.60 13.15
C PRO A 73 -12.38 -0.75 11.70
N PHE A 74 -11.06 -0.83 11.51
CA PHE A 74 -10.45 -1.18 10.22
C PHE A 74 -9.28 -2.15 10.41
N VAL A 75 -8.86 -2.81 9.33
CA VAL A 75 -7.75 -3.77 9.35
C VAL A 75 -6.51 -3.13 8.77
N ALA A 76 -5.46 -2.98 9.58
CA ALA A 76 -4.12 -2.63 9.09
C ALA A 76 -3.31 -3.91 8.89
N ALA A 77 -2.62 -4.02 7.76
CA ALA A 77 -1.97 -5.25 7.35
C ALA A 77 -0.58 -5.04 6.73
N VAL A 78 0.20 -6.11 6.77
CA VAL A 78 1.42 -6.28 5.97
C VAL A 78 1.13 -7.38 4.96
N VAL A 79 1.32 -7.08 3.68
CA VAL A 79 1.12 -7.99 2.56
C VAL A 79 2.46 -8.24 1.88
N ASP A 80 2.83 -9.50 1.67
CA ASP A 80 4.00 -9.85 0.86
C ASP A 80 3.62 -9.91 -0.62
N CYS A 81 4.11 -8.94 -1.39
CA CYS A 81 3.90 -8.85 -2.83
C CYS A 81 5.18 -9.26 -3.56
N GLY A 82 5.39 -10.57 -3.72
CA GLY A 82 6.54 -11.13 -4.43
C GLY A 82 7.90 -10.78 -3.79
N GLY A 83 8.01 -10.94 -2.48
CA GLY A 83 9.22 -10.65 -1.69
C GLY A 83 9.33 -9.19 -1.22
N THR A 84 8.27 -8.39 -1.43
CA THR A 84 8.23 -6.98 -1.01
C THR A 84 7.10 -6.79 -0.01
N ALA A 85 7.45 -6.43 1.23
CA ALA A 85 6.46 -6.15 2.26
C ALA A 85 5.80 -4.79 2.02
N VAL A 86 4.49 -4.82 1.71
CA VAL A 86 3.64 -3.64 1.52
C VAL A 86 2.77 -3.46 2.75
N ARG A 87 2.79 -2.27 3.35
CA ARG A 87 1.94 -1.92 4.49
C ARG A 87 0.73 -1.16 3.97
N GLY A 88 -0.47 -1.61 4.31
CA GLY A 88 -1.70 -0.96 3.88
C GLY A 88 -2.90 -1.43 4.69
N ASN A 89 -4.08 -0.90 4.37
CA ASN A 89 -5.31 -1.36 4.99
C ASN A 89 -5.97 -2.45 4.14
N LEU A 90 -6.62 -3.41 4.79
CA LEU A 90 -7.55 -4.27 4.08
C LEU A 90 -8.89 -3.57 3.95
N VAL A 91 -9.43 -3.59 2.74
CA VAL A 91 -10.73 -3.01 2.36
C VAL A 91 -11.61 -4.09 1.77
N ASN A 92 -12.91 -3.83 1.70
CA ASN A 92 -13.90 -4.80 1.23
C ASN A 92 -13.87 -6.14 2.00
N VAL A 93 -13.40 -6.10 3.25
CA VAL A 93 -13.40 -7.21 4.20
C VAL A 93 -13.91 -6.71 5.54
N ALA A 94 -14.69 -7.52 6.24
CA ALA A 94 -15.12 -7.19 7.59
C ALA A 94 -13.92 -7.26 8.55
N PRO A 95 -13.76 -6.30 9.48
CA PRO A 95 -12.73 -6.33 10.52
C PRO A 95 -13.07 -7.37 11.60
N ASP A 96 -13.02 -8.63 11.20
CA ASP A 96 -13.38 -9.82 11.99
C ASP A 96 -12.18 -10.78 11.95
N PRO A 97 -11.56 -11.12 13.10
CA PRO A 97 -10.40 -12.00 13.13
C PRO A 97 -10.71 -13.41 12.60
N GLY A 98 -11.97 -13.85 12.64
CA GLY A 98 -12.39 -15.15 12.08
C GLY A 98 -12.39 -15.20 10.55
N ARG A 99 -12.24 -14.05 9.87
CA ARG A 99 -12.22 -13.93 8.41
C ARG A 99 -10.84 -13.62 7.84
N LEU A 100 -9.84 -13.42 8.70
CA LEU A 100 -8.51 -12.94 8.34
C LEU A 100 -7.47 -13.98 8.75
N THR A 101 -6.89 -14.65 7.75
CA THR A 101 -5.89 -15.71 7.96
C THR A 101 -4.59 -15.33 7.29
N PRO A 102 -3.45 -15.30 8.01
CA PRO A 102 -2.13 -15.20 7.38
C PRO A 102 -1.98 -16.25 6.27
N GLY A 103 -1.47 -15.83 5.11
CA GLY A 103 -1.38 -16.63 3.90
C GLY A 103 -2.54 -16.45 2.92
N MET A 104 -3.65 -15.80 3.31
CA MET A 104 -4.74 -15.53 2.37
C MET A 104 -4.28 -14.61 1.22
N GLU A 105 -4.80 -14.88 0.02
CA GLU A 105 -4.50 -14.10 -1.16
C GLU A 105 -5.25 -12.76 -1.15
N LEU A 106 -4.52 -11.71 -1.50
CA LEU A 106 -5.01 -10.35 -1.55
C LEU A 106 -4.58 -9.72 -2.87
N ARG A 107 -5.34 -8.71 -3.32
CA ARG A 107 -5.01 -7.88 -4.47
C ARG A 107 -5.10 -6.40 -4.14
N LEU A 108 -4.22 -5.62 -4.77
CA LEU A 108 -4.18 -4.17 -4.69
C LEU A 108 -5.48 -3.58 -5.22
N THR A 109 -5.97 -2.55 -4.52
CA THR A 109 -7.07 -1.71 -4.99
C THR A 109 -6.83 -0.26 -4.59
N THR A 110 -7.56 0.67 -5.21
CA THR A 110 -7.49 2.09 -4.88
C THR A 110 -8.72 2.53 -4.11
N VAL A 111 -8.54 3.42 -3.15
CA VAL A 111 -9.63 3.99 -2.36
C VAL A 111 -9.59 5.51 -2.40
N SER A 112 -10.77 6.13 -2.42
CA SER A 112 -10.88 7.57 -2.21
C SER A 112 -10.55 7.89 -0.75
N VAL A 113 -9.60 8.79 -0.53
CA VAL A 113 -9.25 9.29 0.81
C VAL A 113 -10.11 10.51 1.16
N GLY A 114 -10.53 11.25 0.14
CA GLY A 114 -11.39 12.42 0.25
C GLY A 114 -11.18 13.37 -0.92
N THR A 115 -12.07 14.36 -1.00
CA THR A 115 -11.99 15.44 -1.98
C THR A 115 -11.80 16.76 -1.25
N ASP A 116 -10.85 17.57 -1.71
CA ASP A 116 -10.62 18.90 -1.15
C ASP A 116 -11.68 19.92 -1.60
N GLY A 117 -11.60 21.15 -1.07
CA GLY A 117 -12.52 22.23 -1.44
C GLY A 117 -12.38 22.72 -2.90
N ALA A 118 -11.32 22.34 -3.60
CA ALA A 118 -11.11 22.64 -5.02
C ALA A 118 -11.63 21.52 -5.95
N GLY A 119 -12.08 20.39 -5.39
CA GLY A 119 -12.55 19.24 -6.15
C GLY A 119 -11.45 18.24 -6.52
N THR A 120 -10.24 18.37 -5.96
CA THR A 120 -9.14 17.41 -6.14
C THR A 120 -9.39 16.19 -5.27
N GLU A 121 -9.43 15.00 -5.86
CA GLU A 121 -9.56 13.74 -5.13
C GLU A 121 -8.19 13.18 -4.75
N ALA A 122 -7.94 13.00 -3.46
CA ALA A 122 -6.80 12.22 -2.98
C ALA A 122 -7.15 10.72 -3.04
N VAL A 123 -6.30 9.94 -3.72
CA VAL A 123 -6.49 8.50 -3.91
C VAL A 123 -5.40 7.74 -3.17
N GLY A 124 -5.80 6.88 -2.25
CA GLY A 124 -4.94 5.94 -1.55
C GLY A 124 -5.01 4.55 -2.17
N TYR A 125 -4.28 3.62 -1.57
CA TYR A 125 -4.39 2.20 -1.89
C TYR A 125 -4.75 1.38 -0.65
N GLY A 126 -5.31 0.22 -0.91
CA GLY A 126 -5.55 -0.84 0.05
C GLY A 126 -5.40 -2.20 -0.61
N PHE A 127 -5.70 -3.24 0.15
CA PHE A 127 -5.75 -4.60 -0.35
C PHE A 127 -7.13 -5.19 -0.07
N GLU A 128 -7.63 -6.00 -0.98
CA GLU A 128 -8.89 -6.74 -0.80
C GLU A 128 -8.66 -8.22 -1.10
N PRO A 129 -9.51 -9.14 -0.59
CA PRO A 129 -9.45 -10.55 -0.99
C PRO A 129 -9.40 -10.70 -2.52
N ALA A 130 -8.48 -11.55 -2.98
CA ALA A 130 -8.25 -11.78 -4.41
C ALA A 130 -9.47 -12.39 -5.11
#